data_AF-A0A9D6CI14-F1
#
_entry.id   AF-A0A9D6CI14-F1
#
_cell.length_a   1.000
_cell.length_b   1.000
_cell.length_c   1.000
_cell.angle_alpha   90.00
_cell.angle_beta   90.00
_cell.angle_gamma   90.00
#
_symmetry.space_group_name_H-M   'P 1'
#
loop_
_entity.id
_entity.type
_entity.pdbx_description
1 polymer ?
#
loop_
_entity_poly.entity_id
_entity_poly.type
_entity_poly.pdbx_seq_one_letter_code
_entity_poly.pdbx_strand_id
1 'polypeptide(L)'
;MSRRASLDLASALAASLLAAPLLTLACAGSPAHADFVYGLNAGAGRGIHQIDTTTGATTLVAATPSLTVSGSGGNGLAYDAANNAFYYVRQTGTTRFFMRNVAGTETTLGAITAPGVVFSGTFYNGHYWAVRNGIANTALRLTPAGAGFTQSILPIGLPVNASFGDIASTATGLTYAACSAGFFSFNLSTPGSPATTVTLAPSNYQIAFGNTGLFAALGSNIYSVNTTTGVRTFIAATAPGLSFNDLASIPAPGAAAVLGLAGLAGGRRRR
;
A
#
# COMPACT_ATOMS: atom_id res chain seq x y z
N MET A 1 17.08 -79.97 -49.13
CA MET A 1 17.38 -79.96 -50.58
C MET A 1 16.80 -78.69 -51.19
N SER A 2 17.63 -77.94 -51.94
CA SER A 2 17.29 -76.98 -53.04
C SER A 2 16.39 -75.76 -52.71
N ARG A 3 16.92 -74.54 -52.55
CA ARG A 3 17.31 -73.48 -53.54
C ARG A 3 16.15 -72.69 -54.20
N ARG A 4 16.40 -71.37 -54.31
CA ARG A 4 15.80 -70.25 -55.11
C ARG A 4 14.77 -69.41 -54.34
N ALA A 5 14.97 -68.12 -54.02
CA ALA A 5 15.55 -66.92 -54.67
C ALA A 5 14.65 -66.25 -55.72
N SER A 6 14.05 -65.11 -55.33
CA SER A 6 13.66 -63.92 -56.13
C SER A 6 12.87 -63.00 -55.17
N LEU A 7 13.44 -61.98 -54.50
CA LEU A 7 13.80 -60.65 -55.03
C LEU A 7 12.77 -60.12 -56.03
N ASP A 8 11.85 -59.29 -55.52
CA ASP A 8 11.34 -58.16 -56.29
C ASP A 8 11.18 -56.93 -55.37
N LEU A 9 11.91 -55.89 -55.77
CA LEU A 9 11.88 -54.52 -55.24
C LEU A 9 10.71 -53.76 -55.90
N ALA A 10 9.89 -53.11 -55.08
CA ALA A 10 9.27 -51.81 -55.38
C ALA A 10 8.65 -51.31 -54.06
N SER A 11 9.32 -50.44 -53.32
CA SER A 11 9.40 -48.98 -53.51
C SER A 11 8.07 -48.26 -53.25
N ALA A 12 8.17 -47.26 -52.36
CA ALA A 12 7.20 -46.21 -52.01
C ALA A 12 6.03 -46.69 -51.11
N LEU A 13 5.75 -46.09 -49.95
CA LEU A 13 5.80 -44.67 -49.63
C LEU A 13 6.03 -44.49 -48.12
N ALA A 14 6.85 -43.50 -47.79
CA ALA A 14 7.22 -43.11 -46.44
C ALA A 14 6.04 -42.59 -45.61
N ALA A 15 6.00 -42.99 -44.34
CA ALA A 15 5.40 -42.19 -43.27
C ALA A 15 6.21 -42.43 -41.99
N SER A 16 7.44 -41.91 -41.97
CA SER A 16 8.19 -41.73 -40.73
C SER A 16 7.50 -40.64 -39.93
N LEU A 17 6.71 -41.03 -38.92
CA LEU A 17 6.24 -40.11 -37.88
C LEU A 17 7.47 -39.63 -37.10
N LEU A 18 8.03 -38.49 -37.51
CA LEU A 18 8.88 -37.67 -36.66
C LEU A 18 8.01 -37.09 -35.53
N ALA A 19 8.04 -37.74 -34.37
CA ALA A 19 7.54 -37.17 -33.13
C ALA A 19 8.46 -36.00 -32.72
N ALA A 20 8.04 -34.78 -33.05
CA ALA A 20 8.64 -33.57 -32.46
C ALA A 20 8.18 -33.47 -30.98
N PRO A 21 9.08 -33.24 -30.01
CA PRO A 21 8.64 -32.89 -28.67
C PRO A 21 8.09 -31.46 -28.72
N LEU A 22 6.78 -31.33 -28.53
CA LEU A 22 6.15 -30.04 -28.27
C LEU A 22 6.68 -29.54 -26.91
N LEU A 23 7.68 -28.65 -26.93
CA LEU A 23 8.00 -27.83 -25.76
C LEU A 23 6.81 -26.90 -25.52
N THR A 24 5.88 -27.30 -24.66
CA THR A 24 4.91 -26.37 -24.08
C THR A 24 5.63 -25.51 -23.06
N LEU A 25 6.07 -24.32 -23.49
CA LEU A 25 6.34 -23.20 -22.59
C LEU A 25 5.01 -22.82 -21.92
N ALA A 26 4.76 -23.35 -20.73
CA ALA A 26 3.69 -22.87 -19.86
C ALA A 26 4.17 -21.57 -19.19
N CYS A 27 4.11 -20.46 -19.92
CA CYS A 27 4.07 -19.12 -19.31
C CYS A 27 2.63 -18.61 -19.34
N ALA A 28 1.72 -19.35 -18.72
CA ALA A 28 0.46 -18.77 -18.28
C ALA A 28 0.72 -18.04 -16.96
N GLY A 29 1.42 -16.90 -17.05
CA GLY A 29 1.32 -15.91 -16.00
C GLY A 29 -0.14 -15.49 -15.95
N SER A 30 -0.81 -15.72 -14.82
CA SER A 30 -2.05 -15.00 -14.52
C SER A 30 -1.81 -13.53 -14.88
N PRO A 31 -2.75 -12.83 -15.54
CA PRO A 31 -2.58 -11.41 -15.82
C PRO A 31 -2.18 -10.77 -14.49
N ALA A 32 -1.03 -10.08 -14.47
CA ALA A 32 -0.54 -9.42 -13.28
C ALA A 32 -1.69 -8.60 -12.72
N HIS A 33 -2.26 -9.05 -11.60
CA HIS A 33 -3.41 -8.39 -11.04
C HIS A 33 -2.90 -7.05 -10.57
N ALA A 34 -3.47 -5.96 -11.11
CA ALA A 34 -3.03 -4.63 -10.73
C ALA A 34 -3.13 -4.51 -9.20
N ASP A 35 -2.03 -4.11 -8.60
CA ASP A 35 -1.93 -3.83 -7.19
C ASP A 35 -1.79 -2.32 -7.01
N PHE A 36 -2.42 -1.79 -5.98
CA PHE A 36 -2.64 -0.37 -5.85
C PHE A 36 -2.29 0.13 -4.47
N VAL A 37 -1.75 1.35 -4.44
CA VAL A 37 -1.63 2.18 -3.24
C VAL A 37 -2.17 3.58 -3.56
N TYR A 38 -2.46 4.36 -2.53
CA TYR A 38 -2.75 5.78 -2.70
C TYR A 38 -1.52 6.61 -2.34
N GLY A 39 -1.30 7.72 -3.03
CA GLY A 39 -0.20 8.64 -2.76
C GLY A 39 -0.66 10.08 -2.65
N LEU A 40 -0.16 10.79 -1.64
CA LEU A 40 -0.41 12.21 -1.42
C LEU A 40 0.64 13.04 -2.15
N ASN A 41 0.23 13.73 -3.21
CA ASN A 41 1.10 14.61 -3.96
C ASN A 41 0.84 16.07 -3.58
N ALA A 42 1.88 16.76 -3.12
CA ALA A 42 1.84 18.20 -2.83
C ALA A 42 2.54 19.03 -3.92
N GLY A 43 3.01 18.41 -5.00
CA GLY A 43 3.65 19.06 -6.16
C GLY A 43 2.65 19.53 -7.22
N ALA A 44 3.05 19.50 -8.49
CA ALA A 44 2.13 19.72 -9.61
C ALA A 44 1.10 18.59 -9.66
N GLY A 45 -0.19 18.89 -9.88
CA GLY A 45 -1.26 17.88 -9.77
C GLY A 45 -1.60 17.49 -8.33
N ARG A 46 -1.72 18.50 -7.46
CA ARG A 46 -1.97 18.33 -6.01
C ARG A 46 -3.21 17.48 -5.75
N GLY A 47 -3.08 16.49 -4.88
CA GLY A 47 -4.17 15.59 -4.54
C GLY A 47 -3.72 14.22 -4.12
N ILE A 48 -4.70 13.35 -3.98
CA ILE A 48 -4.53 11.93 -3.70
C ILE A 48 -4.66 11.18 -5.01
N HIS A 49 -3.62 10.43 -5.35
CA HIS A 49 -3.54 9.64 -6.57
C HIS A 49 -3.60 8.16 -6.23
N GLN A 50 -4.33 7.37 -7.00
CA GLN A 50 -4.15 5.93 -7.03
C GLN A 50 -2.96 5.61 -7.93
N ILE A 51 -2.10 4.71 -7.47
CA ILE A 51 -0.87 4.31 -8.14
C ILE A 51 -0.96 2.81 -8.38
N ASP A 52 -0.91 2.39 -9.64
CA ASP A 52 -0.64 1.00 -9.99
C ASP A 52 0.83 0.70 -9.65
N THR A 53 1.05 -0.16 -8.67
CA THR A 53 2.40 -0.44 -8.17
C THR A 53 3.22 -1.30 -9.11
N THR A 54 2.59 -1.92 -10.11
CA THR A 54 3.26 -2.74 -11.14
C THR A 54 3.74 -1.87 -12.30
N THR A 55 2.92 -0.91 -12.73
CA THR A 55 3.21 -0.11 -13.93
C THR A 55 3.66 1.32 -13.62
N GLY A 56 3.45 1.79 -12.39
CA GLY A 56 3.63 3.19 -12.01
C GLY A 56 2.54 4.13 -12.55
N ALA A 57 1.51 3.60 -13.23
CA ALA A 57 0.43 4.41 -13.75
C ALA A 57 -0.32 5.09 -12.60
N THR A 58 -0.55 6.40 -12.74
CA THR A 58 -1.17 7.23 -11.70
C THR A 58 -2.49 7.83 -12.18
N THR A 59 -3.48 7.86 -11.30
CA THR A 59 -4.78 8.50 -11.55
C THR A 59 -5.14 9.39 -10.37
N LEU A 60 -5.48 10.65 -10.62
CA LEU A 60 -5.99 11.54 -9.57
C LEU A 60 -7.37 11.05 -9.12
N VAL A 61 -7.49 10.68 -7.84
CA VAL A 61 -8.73 10.19 -7.24
C VAL A 61 -9.45 11.29 -6.48
N ALA A 62 -8.70 12.18 -5.84
CA ALA A 62 -9.26 13.20 -4.98
C ALA A 62 -8.38 14.46 -4.98
N ALA A 63 -8.94 15.60 -5.40
CA ALA A 63 -8.30 16.90 -5.19
C ALA A 63 -8.37 17.29 -3.71
N THR A 64 -7.28 17.83 -3.18
CA THR A 64 -7.17 18.23 -1.75
C THR A 64 -6.90 19.74 -1.66
N PRO A 65 -7.94 20.58 -1.60
CA PRO A 65 -7.80 22.03 -1.59
C PRO A 65 -6.88 22.55 -0.49
N SER A 66 -6.87 21.90 0.68
CA SER A 66 -5.96 22.24 1.78
C SER A 66 -4.47 22.24 1.40
N LEU A 67 -4.07 21.48 0.37
CA LEU A 67 -2.69 21.39 -0.11
C LEU A 67 -2.30 22.52 -1.06
N THR A 68 -3.23 23.38 -1.49
CA THR A 68 -2.93 24.49 -2.41
C THR A 68 -2.31 25.70 -1.73
N VAL A 69 -2.31 25.74 -0.40
CA VAL A 69 -1.76 26.85 0.38
C VAL A 69 -0.24 26.71 0.51
N SER A 70 0.49 27.80 0.24
CA SER A 70 1.95 27.82 0.17
C SER A 70 2.63 27.45 1.50
N GLY A 71 3.81 26.81 1.41
CA GLY A 71 4.73 26.61 2.54
C GLY A 71 4.48 25.38 3.43
N SER A 72 3.50 24.52 3.12
CA SER A 72 3.25 23.28 3.88
C SER A 72 2.82 22.12 2.98
N GLY A 73 3.57 21.02 3.00
CA GLY A 73 3.14 19.77 2.37
C GLY A 73 2.13 19.05 3.26
N GLY A 74 1.12 18.45 2.64
CA GLY A 74 0.35 17.40 3.31
C GLY A 74 1.24 16.20 3.54
N ASN A 75 1.05 15.53 4.67
CA ASN A 75 1.69 14.27 5.07
C ASN A 75 0.66 13.43 5.84
N GLY A 76 1.07 12.27 6.32
CA GLY A 76 0.25 11.38 7.10
C GLY A 76 -0.93 10.80 6.34
N LEU A 77 -0.77 10.39 5.08
CA LEU A 77 -1.90 9.87 4.31
C LEU A 77 -2.32 8.49 4.82
N ALA A 78 -3.60 8.33 5.13
CA ALA A 78 -4.19 7.05 5.51
C ALA A 78 -5.54 6.86 4.80
N TYR A 79 -5.88 5.62 4.46
CA TYR A 79 -7.15 5.29 3.81
C TYR A 79 -7.98 4.34 4.69
N ASP A 80 -9.21 4.76 4.95
CA ASP A 80 -10.24 3.97 5.61
C ASP A 80 -11.18 3.38 4.56
N ALA A 81 -10.95 2.11 4.23
CA ALA A 81 -11.74 1.39 3.25
C ALA A 81 -13.20 1.17 3.68
N ALA A 82 -13.50 1.14 4.99
CA ALA A 82 -14.85 0.91 5.47
C ALA A 82 -15.76 2.12 5.20
N ASN A 83 -15.21 3.33 5.29
CA ASN A 83 -15.94 4.58 5.04
C ASN A 83 -15.58 5.24 3.71
N ASN A 84 -14.69 4.62 2.92
CA ASN A 84 -14.17 5.16 1.66
C ASN A 84 -13.63 6.59 1.82
N ALA A 85 -12.81 6.79 2.87
CA ALA A 85 -12.34 8.09 3.31
C ALA A 85 -10.82 8.12 3.45
N PHE A 86 -10.23 9.23 3.01
CA PHE A 86 -8.83 9.55 3.27
C PHE A 86 -8.71 10.42 4.50
N TYR A 87 -7.66 10.19 5.26
CA TYR A 87 -7.25 11.00 6.39
C TYR A 87 -5.82 11.47 6.15
N TYR A 88 -5.52 12.71 6.49
CA TYR A 88 -4.17 13.24 6.40
C TYR A 88 -4.01 14.46 7.28
N VAL A 89 -2.76 14.88 7.43
CA VAL A 89 -2.40 16.06 8.19
C VAL A 89 -1.79 17.12 7.30
N ARG A 90 -1.91 18.37 7.76
CA ARG A 90 -1.18 19.49 7.20
C ARG A 90 -0.56 20.31 8.32
N GLN A 91 0.67 20.73 8.12
CA GLN A 91 1.46 21.48 9.10
C GLN A 91 1.58 22.94 8.65
N THR A 92 0.77 23.86 9.19
CA THR A 92 0.95 25.31 8.97
C THR A 92 0.79 26.03 10.30
N GLY A 93 1.91 26.21 11.00
CA GLY A 93 1.94 26.58 12.42
C GLY A 93 1.47 25.40 13.28
N THR A 94 0.16 25.19 13.36
CA THR A 94 -0.45 24.06 14.07
C THR A 94 -0.79 22.93 13.10
N THR A 95 -0.45 21.69 13.47
CA THR A 95 -0.84 20.49 12.71
C THR A 95 -2.36 20.33 12.75
N ARG A 96 -3.00 20.37 11.59
CA ARG A 96 -4.44 20.13 11.44
C ARG A 96 -4.69 18.77 10.81
N PHE A 97 -5.75 18.12 11.26
CA PHE A 97 -6.22 16.82 10.78
C PHE A 97 -7.40 17.00 9.83
N PHE A 98 -7.34 16.34 8.69
CA PHE A 98 -8.31 16.44 7.62
C PHE A 98 -8.87 15.06 7.30
N MET A 99 -10.13 15.05 6.88
CA MET A 99 -10.79 13.90 6.28
C MET A 99 -11.33 14.29 4.91
N ARG A 100 -11.27 13.36 3.96
CA ARG A 100 -11.87 13.52 2.64
C ARG A 100 -12.44 12.20 2.16
N ASN A 101 -13.76 12.14 1.98
CA ASN A 101 -14.39 11.05 1.24
C ASN A 101 -13.93 11.09 -0.23
N VAL A 102 -13.70 9.94 -0.85
CA VAL A 102 -13.21 9.84 -2.25
C VAL A 102 -14.01 10.74 -3.21
N ALA A 103 -15.34 10.65 -3.17
CA ALA A 103 -16.25 11.45 -4.00
C ALA A 103 -16.75 12.74 -3.34
N GLY A 104 -16.30 13.04 -2.12
CA GLY A 104 -16.89 14.09 -1.28
C GLY A 104 -16.04 15.36 -1.17
N THR A 105 -16.43 16.20 -0.21
CA THR A 105 -15.68 17.39 0.17
C THR A 105 -14.62 17.06 1.22
N GLU A 106 -13.56 17.84 1.23
CA GLU A 106 -12.58 17.83 2.31
C GLU A 106 -13.19 18.50 3.56
N THR A 107 -12.96 17.91 4.73
CA THR A 107 -13.42 18.39 6.03
C THR A 107 -12.21 18.57 6.94
N THR A 108 -12.12 19.72 7.63
CA THR A 108 -11.15 19.91 8.70
C THR A 108 -11.72 19.34 9.99
N LEU A 109 -11.09 18.30 10.54
CA LEU A 109 -11.51 17.67 11.80
C LEU A 109 -10.99 18.41 13.04
N GLY A 110 -9.94 19.23 12.89
CA GLY A 110 -9.44 20.09 13.96
C GLY A 110 -7.92 20.11 14.08
N ALA A 111 -7.43 20.70 15.17
CA ALA A 111 -6.00 20.79 15.48
C ALA A 111 -5.55 19.59 16.34
N ILE A 112 -4.45 18.97 15.95
CA ILE A 112 -3.77 17.96 16.78
C ILE A 112 -3.01 18.71 17.88
N THR A 113 -3.30 18.39 19.14
CA THR A 113 -2.63 19.04 20.29
C THR A 113 -1.51 18.19 20.87
N ALA A 114 -1.36 16.95 20.40
CA ALA A 114 -0.26 16.08 20.77
C ALA A 114 1.09 16.70 20.31
N PRO A 115 2.15 16.63 21.13
CA PRO A 115 3.44 17.22 20.79
C PRO A 115 4.10 16.49 19.61
N GLY A 116 5.04 17.16 18.95
CA GLY A 116 5.78 16.63 17.80
C GLY A 116 5.12 16.92 16.46
N VAL A 117 5.80 16.49 15.39
CA VAL A 117 5.36 16.76 14.01
C VAL A 117 4.94 15.46 13.34
N VAL A 118 3.69 15.37 12.89
CA VAL A 118 3.15 14.17 12.22
C VAL A 118 3.59 14.16 10.76
N PHE A 119 4.48 13.24 10.40
CA PHE A 119 4.96 13.06 9.01
C PHE A 119 4.47 11.76 8.35
N SER A 120 3.83 10.88 9.12
CA SER A 120 3.45 9.54 8.70
C SER A 120 2.02 9.24 9.12
N GLY A 121 1.38 8.28 8.44
CA GLY A 121 -0.01 7.97 8.67
C GLY A 121 -0.39 6.57 8.20
N THR A 122 -1.20 5.87 8.99
CA THR A 122 -1.83 4.63 8.54
C THR A 122 -3.20 4.48 9.20
N PHE A 123 -4.10 3.74 8.56
CA PHE A 123 -5.42 3.48 9.13
C PHE A 123 -5.50 2.02 9.59
N TYR A 124 -5.86 1.82 10.85
CA TYR A 124 -6.02 0.48 11.41
C TYR A 124 -7.10 0.47 12.48
N ASN A 125 -8.03 -0.48 12.32
CA ASN A 125 -9.09 -0.78 13.28
C ASN A 125 -9.93 0.45 13.69
N GLY A 126 -10.39 1.23 12.70
CA GLY A 126 -11.22 2.43 12.93
C GLY A 126 -10.46 3.66 13.43
N HIS A 127 -9.13 3.60 13.47
CA HIS A 127 -8.30 4.70 13.94
C HIS A 127 -7.25 5.10 12.92
N TYR A 128 -6.99 6.40 12.88
CA TYR A 128 -5.80 6.95 12.26
C TYR A 128 -4.63 6.84 13.24
N TRP A 129 -3.54 6.26 12.78
CA TRP A 129 -2.30 6.11 13.54
C TRP A 129 -1.19 6.89 12.87
N ALA A 130 -0.36 7.53 13.67
CA ALA A 130 0.80 8.26 13.20
C ALA A 130 1.99 8.10 14.14
N VAL A 131 3.19 8.12 13.58
CA VAL A 131 4.41 8.39 14.33
C VAL A 131 4.88 9.81 14.06
N ARG A 132 5.49 10.40 15.07
CA ARG A 132 5.78 11.84 15.12
C ARG A 132 7.28 12.07 15.18
N ASN A 133 7.79 12.93 14.32
CA ASN A 133 9.18 13.37 14.40
C ASN A 133 9.39 14.24 15.63
N GLY A 134 10.55 14.08 16.26
CA GLY A 134 10.90 14.76 17.52
C GLY A 134 10.27 14.16 18.78
N ILE A 135 9.50 13.06 18.67
CA ILE A 135 8.90 12.36 19.81
C ILE A 135 9.26 10.88 19.73
N ALA A 136 9.90 10.37 20.78
CA ALA A 136 10.34 8.99 20.82
C ALA A 136 9.23 8.01 21.24
N ASN A 137 9.38 6.75 20.82
CA ASN A 137 8.74 5.57 21.39
C ASN A 137 7.21 5.53 21.42
N THR A 138 6.50 6.45 20.77
CA THR A 138 5.03 6.53 20.86
C THR A 138 4.34 6.73 19.52
N ALA A 139 3.20 6.07 19.34
CA ALA A 139 2.22 6.39 18.31
C ALA A 139 1.19 7.38 18.83
N LEU A 140 0.75 8.28 17.95
CA LEU A 140 -0.47 9.04 18.10
C LEU A 140 -1.61 8.23 17.47
N ARG A 141 -2.66 7.95 18.24
CA ARG A 141 -3.91 7.39 17.75
C ARG A 141 -4.98 8.47 17.76
N LEU A 142 -5.56 8.74 16.60
CA LEU A 142 -6.71 9.62 16.41
C LEU A 142 -7.94 8.80 16.07
N THR A 143 -9.04 9.05 16.76
CA THR A 143 -10.33 8.39 16.49
C THR A 143 -11.29 9.43 15.91
N PRO A 144 -11.56 9.39 14.59
CA PRO A 144 -12.56 10.26 13.98
C PRO A 144 -13.93 10.07 14.64
N ALA A 145 -14.62 11.18 14.94
CA ALA A 145 -15.92 11.18 15.58
C ALA A 145 -16.74 12.38 15.08
N GLY A 146 -17.61 12.14 14.08
CA GLY A 146 -18.38 13.21 13.44
C GLY A 146 -17.46 14.27 12.82
N ALA A 147 -17.66 15.53 13.21
CA ALA A 147 -16.85 16.67 12.73
C ALA A 147 -15.52 16.86 13.50
N GLY A 148 -15.18 15.97 14.43
CA GLY A 148 -13.99 16.07 15.27
C GLY A 148 -13.26 14.73 15.43
N PHE A 149 -12.41 14.66 16.46
CA PHE A 149 -11.70 13.44 16.81
C PHE A 149 -11.29 13.43 18.29
N THR A 150 -11.03 12.24 18.82
CA THR A 150 -10.29 12.07 20.09
C THR A 150 -8.86 11.64 19.79
N GLN A 151 -7.93 11.95 20.69
CA GLN A 151 -6.52 11.60 20.54
C GLN A 151 -5.98 10.87 21.78
N SER A 152 -5.07 9.93 21.56
CA SER A 152 -4.36 9.20 22.60
C SER A 152 -2.93 8.92 22.15
N ILE A 153 -2.00 8.84 23.10
CA ILE A 153 -0.59 8.54 22.85
C ILE A 153 -0.30 7.18 23.46
N LEU A 154 0.22 6.26 22.65
CA LEU A 154 0.49 4.88 23.06
C LEU A 154 1.96 4.53 22.81
N PRO A 155 2.61 3.77 23.71
CA PRO A 155 3.96 3.28 23.49
C PRO A 155 4.01 2.27 22.34
N ILE A 156 5.08 2.31 21.53
CA ILE A 156 5.34 1.35 20.43
C ILE A 156 6.81 0.94 20.30
N GLY A 157 7.71 1.51 21.11
CA GLY A 157 9.12 1.10 21.17
C GLY A 157 9.96 1.38 19.92
N LEU A 158 9.58 2.35 19.08
CA LEU A 158 10.39 2.81 17.94
C LEU A 158 11.60 3.66 18.38
N PRO A 159 12.71 3.67 17.61
CA PRO A 159 13.92 4.40 17.98
C PRO A 159 13.68 5.87 18.31
N VAL A 160 14.45 6.36 19.29
CA VAL A 160 14.49 7.78 19.67
C VAL A 160 15.16 8.60 18.56
N ASN A 161 14.74 9.85 18.39
CA ASN A 161 15.39 10.82 17.49
C ASN A 161 15.50 10.41 16.01
N ALA A 162 14.61 9.52 15.54
CA ALA A 162 14.52 9.20 14.12
C ALA A 162 13.64 10.20 13.36
N SER A 163 13.99 10.48 12.12
CA SER A 163 13.11 11.14 11.15
C SER A 163 12.35 10.07 10.39
N PHE A 164 11.07 9.93 10.68
CA PHE A 164 10.18 9.01 9.98
C PHE A 164 9.83 9.56 8.61
N GLY A 165 9.93 8.67 7.61
CA GLY A 165 9.25 8.86 6.33
C GLY A 165 7.79 8.51 6.56
N ASP A 166 7.51 7.23 6.77
CA ASP A 166 6.14 6.75 6.86
C ASP A 166 5.97 5.44 7.69
N ILE A 167 4.72 5.08 7.98
CA ILE A 167 4.28 3.82 8.57
C ILE A 167 3.18 3.17 7.73
N ALA A 168 3.22 1.84 7.60
CA ALA A 168 2.18 1.09 6.90
C ALA A 168 1.72 -0.11 7.73
N SER A 169 0.41 -0.28 7.88
CA SER A 169 -0.18 -1.40 8.61
C SER A 169 -0.87 -2.38 7.69
N THR A 170 -0.67 -3.66 7.98
CA THR A 170 -1.49 -4.75 7.47
C THR A 170 -2.88 -4.74 8.14
N ALA A 171 -3.83 -5.50 7.57
CA ALA A 171 -5.16 -5.66 8.15
C ALA A 171 -5.16 -6.33 9.54
N THR A 172 -4.09 -7.05 9.91
CA THR A 172 -3.96 -7.69 11.23
C THR A 172 -3.29 -6.80 12.27
N GLY A 173 -2.80 -5.62 11.88
CA GLY A 173 -2.15 -4.66 12.78
C GLY A 173 -0.63 -4.79 12.85
N LEU A 174 -0.03 -5.75 12.14
CA LEU A 174 1.43 -5.73 11.92
C LEU A 174 1.76 -4.50 11.07
N THR A 175 2.59 -3.63 11.63
CA THR A 175 2.92 -2.31 11.10
C THR A 175 4.41 -2.19 10.90
N TYR A 176 4.80 -1.56 9.80
CA TYR A 176 6.18 -1.26 9.47
C TYR A 176 6.42 0.25 9.55
N ALA A 177 7.62 0.65 9.96
CA ALA A 177 8.07 2.04 9.98
C ALA A 177 9.37 2.19 9.21
N ALA A 178 9.41 3.17 8.31
CA ALA A 178 10.57 3.55 7.53
C ALA A 178 11.11 4.89 8.06
N CYS A 179 12.34 4.92 8.57
CA CYS A 179 12.93 6.14 9.12
C CYS A 179 14.44 6.26 8.90
N SER A 180 15.01 7.41 9.29
CA SER A 180 16.45 7.68 9.19
C SER A 180 17.32 6.72 10.00
N ALA A 181 16.76 6.02 10.99
CA ALA A 181 17.47 5.07 11.83
C ALA A 181 17.36 3.62 11.36
N GLY A 182 16.54 3.33 10.34
CA GLY A 182 16.32 1.97 9.86
C GLY A 182 14.89 1.70 9.41
N PHE A 183 14.60 0.42 9.27
CA PHE A 183 13.29 -0.13 8.98
C PHE A 183 12.87 -1.06 10.12
N PHE A 184 11.69 -0.83 10.67
CA PHE A 184 11.22 -1.49 11.90
C PHE A 184 9.84 -2.08 11.69
N SER A 185 9.48 -3.06 12.51
CA SER A 185 8.13 -3.60 12.61
C SER A 185 7.62 -3.54 14.05
N PHE A 186 6.32 -3.36 14.23
CA PHE A 186 5.64 -3.37 15.53
C PHE A 186 4.17 -3.74 15.31
N ASN A 187 3.40 -3.95 16.38
CA ASN A 187 2.01 -4.38 16.25
C ASN A 187 1.03 -3.41 16.92
N LEU A 188 0.17 -2.79 16.11
CA LEU A 188 -0.90 -1.89 16.56
C LEU A 188 -2.10 -2.63 17.18
N SER A 189 -2.22 -3.95 16.99
CA SER A 189 -3.20 -4.78 17.70
C SER A 189 -2.83 -4.98 19.18
N THR A 190 -1.54 -4.80 19.51
CA THR A 190 -1.01 -4.90 20.89
C THR A 190 -0.03 -3.75 21.17
N PRO A 191 -0.50 -2.49 21.22
CA PRO A 191 0.34 -1.34 21.49
C PRO A 191 1.08 -1.50 22.82
N GLY A 192 2.36 -1.11 22.86
CA GLY A 192 3.25 -1.26 24.00
C GLY A 192 4.28 -2.38 23.86
N SER A 193 4.10 -3.28 22.88
CA SER A 193 5.15 -4.23 22.52
C SER A 193 6.35 -3.50 21.89
N PRO A 194 7.60 -3.87 22.21
CA PRO A 194 8.77 -3.27 21.57
C PRO A 194 8.75 -3.47 20.05
N ALA A 195 9.21 -2.46 19.31
CA ALA A 195 9.45 -2.62 17.89
C ALA A 195 10.61 -3.60 17.65
N THR A 196 10.50 -4.38 16.59
CA THR A 196 11.55 -5.27 16.10
C THR A 196 12.27 -4.59 14.94
N THR A 197 13.60 -4.49 15.05
CA THR A 197 14.45 -4.02 13.95
C THR A 197 14.42 -5.03 12.80
N VAL A 198 14.05 -4.56 11.61
CA VAL A 198 14.17 -5.35 10.36
C VAL A 198 15.54 -5.12 9.74
N THR A 199 15.96 -3.85 9.64
CA THR A 199 17.31 -3.45 9.24
C THR A 199 17.66 -2.08 9.81
N LEU A 200 18.96 -1.82 10.04
CA LEU A 200 19.47 -0.51 10.45
C LEU A 200 19.92 0.35 9.26
N ALA A 201 19.75 -0.13 8.03
CA ALA A 201 19.99 0.68 6.85
C ALA A 201 18.99 1.85 6.78
N PRO A 202 19.44 3.11 6.71
CA PRO A 202 18.56 4.27 6.67
C PRO A 202 17.49 4.17 5.59
N SER A 203 16.25 4.44 5.98
CA SER A 203 15.05 4.10 5.21
C SER A 203 14.00 5.20 5.29
N ASN A 204 14.36 6.46 5.00
CA ASN A 204 13.39 7.55 4.99
C ASN A 204 12.66 7.63 3.64
N TYR A 205 11.58 6.86 3.50
CA TYR A 205 10.74 6.80 2.30
C TYR A 205 9.28 6.52 2.69
N GLN A 206 8.37 6.78 1.75
CA GLN A 206 6.93 6.58 1.95
C GLN A 206 6.58 5.12 1.72
N ILE A 207 5.69 4.52 2.51
CA ILE A 207 5.39 3.08 2.43
C ILE A 207 3.90 2.77 2.52
N ALA A 208 3.43 1.80 1.76
CA ALA A 208 2.05 1.36 1.84
C ALA A 208 1.89 -0.10 1.44
N PHE A 209 0.99 -0.81 2.12
CA PHE A 209 0.56 -2.13 1.67
C PHE A 209 -0.40 -2.00 0.50
N GLY A 210 -0.09 -2.73 -0.56
CA GLY A 210 -1.08 -3.19 -1.53
C GLY A 210 -1.57 -4.60 -1.16
N ASN A 211 -2.29 -5.21 -2.09
CA ASN A 211 -2.79 -6.58 -2.01
C ASN A 211 -1.68 -7.64 -2.00
N THR A 212 -0.56 -7.36 -2.66
CA THR A 212 0.52 -8.34 -2.89
C THR A 212 1.74 -8.14 -2.02
N GLY A 213 1.86 -7.00 -1.34
CA GLY A 213 3.00 -6.74 -0.47
C GLY A 213 3.12 -5.29 -0.04
N LEU A 214 4.28 -4.98 0.54
CA LEU A 214 4.66 -3.63 0.94
C LEU A 214 5.37 -2.94 -0.22
N PHE A 215 4.94 -1.72 -0.51
CA PHE A 215 5.54 -0.86 -1.53
C PHE A 215 6.12 0.39 -0.90
N ALA A 216 7.08 0.99 -1.59
CA ALA A 216 7.65 2.28 -1.23
C ALA A 216 7.64 3.26 -2.40
N ALA A 217 7.51 4.54 -2.08
CA ALA A 217 7.76 5.63 -3.01
C ALA A 217 8.97 6.45 -2.55
N LEU A 218 9.87 6.73 -3.49
CA LEU A 218 10.95 7.71 -3.31
C LEU A 218 10.98 8.64 -4.51
N GLY A 219 10.54 9.88 -4.31
CA GLY A 219 10.29 10.81 -5.42
C GLY A 219 9.22 10.26 -6.36
N SER A 220 9.59 10.06 -7.63
CA SER A 220 8.72 9.49 -8.66
C SER A 220 8.90 7.99 -8.86
N ASN A 221 9.61 7.28 -7.98
CA ASN A 221 9.93 5.86 -8.18
C ASN A 221 9.14 4.92 -7.24
N ILE A 222 8.55 3.93 -7.88
CA ILE A 222 7.99 2.62 -7.47
C ILE A 222 8.98 1.59 -6.90
N TYR A 223 8.86 1.13 -5.65
CA TYR A 223 9.64 -0.02 -5.17
C TYR A 223 8.76 -1.06 -4.47
N SER A 224 9.07 -2.36 -4.62
CA SER A 224 8.63 -3.38 -3.65
C SER A 224 9.59 -3.38 -2.47
N VAL A 225 9.08 -3.63 -1.27
CA VAL A 225 9.87 -3.74 -0.05
C VAL A 225 9.76 -5.15 0.51
N ASN A 226 10.91 -5.81 0.67
CA ASN A 226 10.96 -7.08 1.39
C ASN A 226 10.79 -6.81 2.89
N THR A 227 9.70 -7.28 3.49
CA THR A 227 9.38 -7.01 4.90
C THR A 227 10.27 -7.76 5.90
N THR A 228 11.04 -8.75 5.45
CA THR A 228 12.01 -9.50 6.27
C THR A 228 13.39 -8.83 6.28
N THR A 229 13.79 -8.18 5.18
CA THR A 229 15.15 -7.63 5.03
C THR A 229 15.18 -6.10 4.92
N GLY A 230 14.04 -5.46 4.67
CA GLY A 230 13.93 -4.04 4.33
C GLY A 230 14.52 -3.67 2.97
N VAL A 231 14.94 -4.65 2.16
CA VAL A 231 15.51 -4.42 0.83
C VAL A 231 14.41 -3.92 -0.10
N ARG A 232 14.73 -2.86 -0.85
CA ARG A 232 13.86 -2.28 -1.88
C ARG A 232 14.29 -2.76 -3.25
N THR A 233 13.33 -3.13 -4.08
CA THR A 233 13.55 -3.47 -5.49
C THR A 233 12.73 -2.52 -6.34
N PHE A 234 13.39 -1.82 -7.28
CA PHE A 234 12.72 -0.91 -8.19
C PHE A 234 11.71 -1.67 -9.06
N ILE A 235 10.52 -1.11 -9.23
CA ILE A 235 9.47 -1.66 -10.09
C ILE A 235 9.24 -0.75 -11.29
N ALA A 236 8.86 0.51 -11.04
CA ALA A 236 8.40 1.43 -12.06
C ALA A 236 8.63 2.89 -11.67
N ALA A 237 8.52 3.80 -12.63
CA ALA A 237 8.45 5.24 -12.37
C ALA A 237 7.00 5.72 -12.56
N THR A 238 6.59 6.71 -11.76
CA THR A 238 5.31 7.38 -11.91
C THR A 238 5.36 8.47 -12.98
N ALA A 239 4.20 9.04 -13.32
CA ALA A 239 4.13 10.10 -14.30
C ALA A 239 5.07 11.28 -13.94
N PRO A 240 5.75 11.90 -14.93
CA PRO A 240 6.66 13.01 -14.71
C PRO A 240 6.03 14.14 -13.89
N GLY A 241 6.79 14.67 -12.91
CA GLY A 241 6.35 15.78 -12.07
C GLY A 241 5.53 15.39 -10.84
N LEU A 242 5.21 14.10 -10.65
CA LEU A 242 4.62 13.59 -9.42
C LEU A 242 5.70 13.17 -8.42
N SER A 243 5.56 13.63 -7.17
CA SER A 243 6.36 13.18 -6.04
C SER A 243 5.45 13.02 -4.84
N PHE A 244 5.46 11.83 -4.24
CA PHE A 244 4.56 11.53 -3.15
C PHE A 244 5.22 11.85 -1.81
N ASN A 245 4.56 12.72 -1.06
CA ASN A 245 4.94 13.05 0.30
C ASN A 245 4.57 11.95 1.28
N ASP A 246 3.57 11.15 0.93
CA ASP A 246 3.14 10.04 1.74
C ASP A 246 2.35 9.01 0.92
N LEU A 247 2.25 7.77 1.41
CA LEU A 247 1.43 6.71 0.82
C LEU A 247 0.38 6.20 1.82
N ALA A 248 -0.77 5.77 1.32
CA ALA A 248 -1.76 5.04 2.09
C ALA A 248 -1.93 3.62 1.58
N SER A 249 -1.97 2.70 2.56
CA SER A 249 -2.26 1.29 2.32
C SER A 249 -3.68 1.12 1.82
N ILE A 250 -3.86 0.27 0.82
CA ILE A 250 -5.17 -0.27 0.48
C ILE A 250 -5.24 -1.59 1.25
N PRO A 251 -6.06 -1.68 2.30
CA PRO A 251 -6.19 -2.94 3.01
C PRO A 251 -6.59 -3.98 1.98
N ALA A 252 -5.84 -5.08 1.89
CA ALA A 252 -6.18 -6.19 1.04
C ALA A 252 -7.66 -6.51 1.22
N PRO A 253 -8.42 -6.87 0.17
CA PRO A 253 -9.81 -7.30 0.31
C PRO A 253 -9.86 -8.60 1.13
N GLY A 254 -9.68 -8.46 2.43
CA GLY A 254 -9.63 -9.52 3.41
C GLY A 254 -11.05 -9.82 3.82
N ALA A 255 -11.68 -10.76 3.10
CA ALA A 255 -12.82 -11.62 3.49
C ALA A 255 -14.11 -10.99 4.05
N ALA A 256 -14.14 -9.73 4.47
CA ALA A 256 -15.29 -9.07 5.07
C ALA A 256 -16.34 -8.65 4.04
N ALA A 257 -16.00 -8.62 2.75
CA ALA A 257 -16.94 -8.29 1.67
C ALA A 257 -17.71 -9.50 1.09
N VAL A 258 -17.38 -10.76 1.48
CA VAL A 258 -18.04 -11.96 0.92
C VAL A 258 -19.26 -12.41 1.75
N LEU A 259 -19.46 -11.90 2.97
CA LEU A 259 -20.62 -12.23 3.81
C LEU A 259 -21.88 -11.40 3.54
N GLY A 260 -21.86 -10.49 2.57
CA GLY A 260 -22.99 -9.60 2.24
C GLY A 260 -23.85 -10.00 1.04
N LEU A 261 -23.40 -10.93 0.18
CA LEU A 261 -24.07 -11.21 -1.11
C LEU A 261 -24.72 -12.59 -1.23
N ALA A 262 -24.75 -13.40 -0.17
CA ALA A 262 -25.42 -14.71 -0.15
C ALA A 262 -26.81 -14.70 0.53
N GLY A 263 -27.21 -13.60 1.19
CA GLY A 263 -28.43 -13.54 2.01
C GLY A 263 -29.70 -13.03 1.33
N LEU A 264 -29.63 -12.49 0.10
CA LEU A 264 -30.78 -11.81 -0.53
C LEU A 264 -31.38 -12.53 -1.77
N ALA A 265 -30.92 -13.74 -2.10
CA ALA A 265 -31.44 -14.52 -3.22
C ALA A 265 -32.40 -15.65 -2.84
N GLY A 266 -32.88 -15.71 -1.59
CA GLY A 266 -33.67 -16.82 -1.07
C GLY A 266 -34.97 -16.40 -0.38
N GLY A 267 -35.84 -15.63 -1.03
CA GLY A 267 -37.03 -15.13 -0.33
C GLY A 267 -38.12 -14.50 -1.18
N ARG A 268 -38.48 -15.07 -2.34
CA ARG A 268 -39.78 -14.79 -2.97
C ARG A 268 -40.20 -15.88 -3.97
N ARG A 269 -40.69 -17.00 -3.44
CA ARG A 269 -41.64 -17.85 -4.17
C ARG A 269 -42.70 -18.40 -3.21
N ARG A 270 -43.95 -18.09 -3.55
CA ARG A 270 -45.23 -18.70 -3.12
C ARG A 270 -45.74 -18.29 -1.73
N ARG A 271 -46.81 -17.50 -1.66
CA ARG A 271 -48.19 -17.92 -1.93
C ARG A 271 -48.95 -16.79 -2.59
#